data_AF-A0AAN6JNL7-F1
#
_entry.id   AF-A0AAN6JNL7-F1
#
_cell.length_a   1.000
_cell.length_b   1.000
_cell.length_c   1.000
_cell.angle_alpha   90.00
_cell.angle_beta   90.00
_cell.angle_gamma   90.00
#
_symmetry.space_group_name_H-M   'P 1'
#
loop_
_entity.id
_entity.type
_entity.pdbx_description
1 polymer ?
#
loop_
_entity_poly.entity_id
_entity_poly.type
_entity_poly.pdbx_seq_one_letter_code
_entity_poly.pdbx_strand_id
1 'polypeptide(L)'
;HGQRAEQVDSFDFFTKYENSGSGMAKPDGTPETCIDGRGSTMTLGTTALRMRSPSTAKIDALRDWSDYMRAIQDILPKTTHKCPMCATLGHDAEHSATACQREHLDMKAQIKFRRDKENEWGYGQACFFCHLPQDVCRRRNETKGCTLREHKDTIRGIIMMLTAYPEVRERALETAMLFNPQYDLPEPKGLLQMGIQWREVEWRFGSPTYKAFQAVAAVLFMWDDRI
;
A
#
# COMPACT_ATOMS: atom_id res chain seq x y z
N HIS A 1 22.15 4.63 -48.91
CA HIS A 1 21.54 3.29 -48.97
C HIS A 1 20.50 3.15 -47.87
N GLY A 2 19.23 2.95 -48.24
CA GLY A 2 18.21 2.31 -47.41
C GLY A 2 17.46 3.15 -46.38
N GLN A 3 16.45 3.91 -46.81
CA GLN A 3 15.31 4.30 -45.96
C GLN A 3 14.40 3.08 -45.71
N ARG A 4 13.82 2.98 -44.51
CA ARG A 4 12.52 2.34 -44.30
C ARG A 4 11.81 2.93 -43.07
N ALA A 5 10.67 3.55 -43.36
CA ALA A 5 9.49 3.70 -42.49
C ALA A 5 8.94 2.29 -42.16
N GLU A 6 8.05 1.97 -41.24
CA GLU A 6 6.89 2.54 -40.52
C GLU A 6 6.79 1.67 -39.23
N GLN A 7 6.09 1.98 -38.14
CA GLN A 7 4.63 1.87 -38.06
C GLN A 7 4.17 2.26 -36.64
N VAL A 8 3.03 2.92 -36.61
CA VAL A 8 2.32 3.54 -35.50
C VAL A 8 1.40 2.49 -34.88
N ASP A 9 1.24 2.47 -33.56
CA ASP A 9 0.01 1.93 -32.93
C ASP A 9 -0.43 2.87 -31.80
N SER A 10 -1.29 3.80 -32.21
CA SER A 10 -2.15 4.61 -31.34
C SER A 10 -3.37 3.76 -30.98
N PHE A 11 -3.56 3.47 -29.70
CA PHE A 11 -4.81 2.86 -29.22
C PHE A 11 -5.67 3.94 -28.57
N ASP A 12 -6.53 4.55 -29.39
CA ASP A 12 -7.73 5.27 -28.97
C ASP A 12 -8.82 4.26 -28.58
N PHE A 13 -9.40 4.42 -27.39
CA PHE A 13 -10.70 3.81 -27.08
C PHE A 13 -11.64 4.88 -26.50
N PHE A 14 -12.71 5.11 -27.25
CA PHE A 14 -13.82 6.03 -27.00
C PHE A 14 -14.59 5.71 -25.71
N THR A 15 -15.08 6.74 -25.01
CA THR A 15 -16.52 6.85 -24.73
C THR A 15 -16.91 8.31 -24.46
N LYS A 16 -17.87 8.78 -25.26
CA LYS A 16 -18.62 10.03 -25.11
C LYS A 16 -19.54 9.94 -23.88
N TYR A 17 -19.63 11.01 -23.11
CA TYR A 17 -20.83 11.37 -22.35
C TYR A 17 -20.96 12.90 -22.37
N GLU A 18 -21.86 13.39 -23.21
CA GLU A 18 -22.47 14.70 -23.05
C GLU A 18 -23.74 14.50 -22.21
N ASN A 19 -23.90 15.26 -21.13
CA ASN A 19 -25.15 15.98 -20.93
C ASN A 19 -24.96 17.15 -19.95
N SER A 20 -25.43 18.30 -20.42
CA SER A 20 -25.50 19.60 -19.77
C SER A 20 -26.66 19.69 -18.79
N GLY A 21 -26.53 20.55 -17.78
CA GLY A 21 -27.59 20.82 -16.81
C GLY A 21 -27.18 21.84 -15.75
N SER A 22 -27.19 23.12 -16.13
CA SER A 22 -27.05 24.29 -15.27
C SER A 22 -28.34 24.58 -14.48
N GLY A 23 -28.22 24.95 -13.20
CA GLY A 23 -29.33 25.48 -12.39
C GLY A 23 -28.85 26.05 -11.06
N MET A 24 -28.74 27.38 -10.98
CA MET A 24 -28.56 28.16 -9.75
C MET A 24 -29.87 28.30 -8.98
N ALA A 25 -29.84 28.22 -7.64
CA ALA A 25 -30.32 29.25 -6.69
C ALA A 25 -30.29 28.73 -5.23
N LYS A 26 -29.75 29.54 -4.31
CA LYS A 26 -29.98 29.49 -2.84
C LYS A 26 -31.27 30.28 -2.51
N PRO A 27 -31.89 30.16 -1.30
CA PRO A 27 -31.42 30.93 -0.13
C PRO A 27 -31.59 30.23 1.25
N ASP A 28 -31.12 30.96 2.27
CA ASP A 28 -30.91 30.71 3.69
C ASP A 28 -32.00 29.99 4.51
N GLY A 29 -31.54 29.40 5.62
CA GLY A 29 -32.38 29.04 6.76
C GLY A 29 -31.67 28.18 7.82
N THR A 30 -30.78 28.77 8.62
CA THR A 30 -30.41 28.21 9.93
C THR A 30 -31.60 28.35 10.90
N PRO A 31 -31.77 27.38 11.81
CA PRO A 31 -31.39 27.69 13.18
C PRO A 31 -30.62 26.57 13.90
N GLU A 32 -29.90 27.04 14.90
CA GLU A 32 -29.07 26.33 15.87
C GLU A 32 -29.80 25.16 16.55
N THR A 33 -29.06 24.08 16.86
CA THR A 33 -29.00 23.54 18.24
C THR A 33 -27.98 22.39 18.38
N CYS A 34 -27.22 22.50 19.47
CA CYS A 34 -26.64 21.44 20.31
C CYS A 34 -25.50 20.59 19.73
N ILE A 35 -24.29 21.13 19.91
CA ILE A 35 -23.06 20.35 20.12
C ILE A 35 -23.24 19.57 21.43
N ASP A 36 -23.27 18.24 21.35
CA ASP A 36 -23.01 17.39 22.50
C ASP A 36 -22.10 16.22 22.10
N GLY A 37 -21.01 16.10 22.86
CA GLY A 37 -20.50 14.83 23.36
C GLY A 37 -19.92 13.86 22.33
N ARG A 38 -18.59 13.82 22.28
CA ARG A 38 -17.78 12.71 21.76
C ARG A 38 -18.33 11.35 22.19
N GLY A 39 -19.16 10.76 21.34
CA GLY A 39 -19.51 9.35 21.35
C GLY A 39 -18.85 8.68 20.15
N SER A 40 -17.51 8.69 20.09
CA SER A 40 -16.81 7.69 19.27
C SER A 40 -17.20 6.33 19.84
N THR A 41 -18.17 5.68 19.22
CA THR A 41 -18.29 4.22 19.24
C THR A 41 -16.93 3.69 18.81
N MET A 42 -16.08 3.42 19.78
CA MET A 42 -14.89 2.62 19.59
C MET A 42 -15.41 1.26 19.14
N THR A 43 -15.35 1.02 17.84
CA THR A 43 -15.46 -0.31 17.27
C THR A 43 -14.46 -1.18 18.02
N LEU A 44 -14.93 -2.25 18.67
CA LEU A 44 -14.14 -3.20 19.45
C LEU A 44 -12.88 -3.72 18.71
N GLY A 45 -12.87 -3.66 17.37
CA GLY A 45 -11.72 -3.98 16.53
C GLY A 45 -10.52 -3.03 16.69
N THR A 46 -10.76 -1.74 16.92
CA THR A 46 -9.68 -0.74 17.08
C THR A 46 -8.91 -0.91 18.39
N THR A 47 -9.54 -1.54 19.39
CA THR A 47 -8.91 -1.87 20.68
C THR A 47 -8.09 -3.16 20.59
N ALA A 48 -8.51 -4.14 19.78
CA ALA A 48 -7.85 -5.44 19.69
C ALA A 48 -6.45 -5.38 19.03
N LEU A 49 -6.26 -4.52 18.03
CA LEU A 49 -4.95 -4.25 17.42
C LEU A 49 -4.02 -3.42 18.32
N ARG A 50 -4.55 -2.79 19.38
CA ARG A 50 -3.80 -1.82 20.21
C ARG A 50 -3.13 -2.44 21.44
N MET A 51 -3.33 -3.74 21.71
CA MET A 51 -2.93 -4.37 22.98
C MET A 51 -2.04 -5.61 22.87
N ARG A 52 -1.57 -5.98 21.68
CA ARG A 52 -0.66 -7.12 21.53
C ARG A 52 0.77 -6.62 21.45
N SER A 53 1.50 -6.72 22.56
CA SER A 53 2.95 -6.60 22.51
C SER A 53 3.49 -7.84 21.80
N PRO A 54 4.24 -7.67 20.70
CA PRO A 54 4.77 -8.80 19.98
C PRO A 54 5.74 -9.60 20.85
N SER A 55 5.59 -10.92 20.88
CA SER A 55 6.49 -11.77 21.65
C SER A 55 7.89 -11.70 21.03
N THR A 56 8.93 -11.59 21.86
CA THR A 56 10.33 -11.61 21.41
C THR A 56 10.64 -12.83 20.54
N ALA A 57 10.10 -14.00 20.88
CA ALA A 57 10.27 -15.22 20.10
C ALA A 57 9.72 -15.12 18.66
N LYS A 58 8.55 -14.49 18.46
CA LYS A 58 7.98 -14.25 17.11
C LYS A 58 8.87 -13.30 16.30
N ILE A 59 9.39 -12.26 16.94
CA ILE A 59 10.30 -11.29 16.29
C ILE A 59 11.61 -11.97 15.92
N ASP A 60 12.21 -12.72 16.84
CA ASP A 60 13.48 -13.41 16.64
C ASP A 60 13.40 -14.45 15.51
N ALA A 61 12.28 -15.16 15.38
CA ALA A 61 12.04 -16.09 14.27
C ALA A 61 12.01 -15.42 12.89
N LEU A 62 11.77 -14.11 12.83
CA LEU A 62 11.73 -13.32 11.58
C LEU A 62 12.99 -12.45 11.41
N ARG A 63 14.03 -12.63 12.25
CA ARG A 63 15.32 -11.94 12.08
C ARG A 63 16.22 -12.58 11.02
N ASP A 64 15.83 -13.73 10.48
CA ASP A 64 16.46 -14.29 9.28
C ASP A 64 15.73 -13.83 8.01
N TRP A 65 16.49 -13.51 6.95
CA TRP A 65 15.90 -13.06 5.69
C TRP A 65 14.99 -14.10 5.06
N SER A 66 15.39 -15.37 5.10
CA SER A 66 14.63 -16.44 4.45
C SER A 66 13.27 -16.63 5.11
N ASP A 67 13.23 -16.55 6.45
CA ASP A 67 11.99 -16.68 7.22
C ASP A 67 11.13 -15.41 7.14
N TYR A 68 11.75 -14.22 7.14
CA TYR A 68 11.06 -12.95 6.87
C TYR A 68 10.35 -13.00 5.51
N MET A 69 11.07 -13.48 4.49
CA MET A 69 10.55 -13.56 3.14
C MET A 69 9.50 -14.65 2.95
N ARG A 70 9.70 -15.81 3.58
CA ARG A 70 8.71 -16.89 3.61
C ARG A 70 7.41 -16.43 4.28
N ALA A 71 7.50 -15.71 5.40
CA ALA A 71 6.34 -15.18 6.08
C ALA A 71 5.52 -14.25 5.16
N ILE A 72 6.18 -13.35 4.42
CA ILE A 72 5.48 -12.50 3.44
C ILE A 72 4.80 -13.34 2.36
N GLN A 73 5.50 -14.33 1.81
CA GLN A 73 4.95 -15.23 0.79
C GLN A 73 3.75 -16.06 1.32
N ASP A 74 3.76 -16.43 2.60
CA ASP A 74 2.64 -17.14 3.25
C ASP A 74 1.43 -16.22 3.52
N ILE A 75 1.68 -14.93 3.75
CA ILE A 75 0.65 -13.94 4.09
C ILE A 75 -0.11 -13.48 2.84
N LEU A 76 0.58 -13.21 1.74
CA LEU A 76 -0.02 -12.61 0.55
C LEU A 76 -1.24 -13.36 -0.02
N PRO A 77 -1.25 -14.71 -0.12
CA PRO A 77 -2.42 -15.46 -0.58
C PRO A 77 -3.67 -15.19 0.26
N LYS A 78 -3.51 -14.98 1.57
CA LYS A 78 -4.62 -14.69 2.49
C LYS A 78 -5.28 -13.34 2.20
N THR A 79 -4.57 -12.41 1.54
CA THR A 79 -5.09 -11.08 1.19
C THR A 79 -6.05 -11.07 -0.01
N THR A 80 -6.20 -12.21 -0.68
CA THR A 80 -7.02 -12.35 -1.89
C THR A 80 -8.50 -12.10 -1.62
N HIS A 81 -8.98 -12.52 -0.45
CA HIS A 81 -10.39 -12.40 -0.05
C HIS A 81 -10.59 -11.49 1.16
N LYS A 82 -9.50 -11.01 1.77
CA LYS A 82 -9.54 -10.18 2.96
C LYS A 82 -8.59 -9.00 2.83
N CYS A 83 -9.13 -7.79 2.85
CA CYS A 83 -8.41 -6.55 2.57
C CYS A 83 -7.53 -6.17 3.76
N PRO A 84 -6.19 -6.19 3.63
CA PRO A 84 -5.32 -5.87 4.76
C PRO A 84 -5.40 -4.40 5.15
N MET A 85 -5.73 -3.50 4.21
CA MET A 85 -5.88 -2.08 4.50
C MET A 85 -7.09 -1.82 5.39
N CYS A 86 -8.27 -2.31 4.99
CA CYS A 86 -9.51 -2.13 5.75
C CYS A 86 -9.43 -2.82 7.11
N ALA A 87 -8.86 -4.02 7.18
CA ALA A 87 -8.64 -4.73 8.45
C ALA A 87 -7.72 -3.94 9.39
N THR A 88 -6.61 -3.38 8.88
CA THR A 88 -5.69 -2.56 9.69
C THR A 88 -6.34 -1.28 10.21
N LEU A 89 -7.26 -0.70 9.42
CA LEU A 89 -8.03 0.48 9.79
C LEU A 89 -9.25 0.16 10.68
N GLY A 90 -9.52 -1.11 11.00
CA GLY A 90 -10.64 -1.53 11.85
C GLY A 90 -12.01 -1.47 11.16
N HIS A 91 -12.04 -1.63 9.83
CA HIS A 91 -13.25 -1.66 9.01
C HIS A 91 -13.58 -3.06 8.50
N ASP A 92 -14.77 -3.22 7.92
CA ASP A 92 -15.12 -4.43 7.17
C ASP A 92 -14.08 -4.70 6.09
N ALA A 93 -13.61 -5.94 6.03
CA ALA A 93 -12.45 -6.34 5.26
C ALA A 93 -12.72 -7.55 4.37
N GLU A 94 -13.96 -8.05 4.28
CA GLU A 94 -14.33 -9.22 3.47
C GLU A 94 -14.43 -8.87 1.97
N HIS A 95 -13.31 -8.39 1.42
CA HIS A 95 -13.12 -8.03 0.01
C HIS A 95 -11.63 -8.05 -0.34
N SER A 96 -11.30 -8.15 -1.63
CA SER A 96 -9.93 -8.01 -2.13
C SER A 96 -9.46 -6.55 -2.10
N ALA A 97 -8.15 -6.31 -2.13
CA ALA A 97 -7.61 -4.94 -2.29
C ALA A 97 -8.12 -4.23 -3.56
N THR A 98 -8.43 -4.99 -4.62
CA THR A 98 -8.97 -4.45 -5.88
C THR A 98 -10.42 -4.00 -5.78
N ALA A 99 -11.19 -4.56 -4.85
CA ALA A 99 -12.57 -4.22 -4.58
C ALA A 99 -12.72 -3.22 -3.41
N CYS A 100 -11.61 -2.73 -2.86
CA CYS A 100 -11.64 -1.73 -1.78
C CYS A 100 -12.35 -0.46 -2.24
N GLN A 101 -13.28 0.04 -1.42
CA GLN A 101 -14.01 1.30 -1.64
C GLN A 101 -13.64 2.37 -0.63
N ARG A 102 -12.66 2.10 0.24
CA ARG A 102 -12.22 3.05 1.25
C ARG A 102 -11.59 4.26 0.57
N GLU A 103 -11.90 5.43 1.09
CA GLU A 103 -11.32 6.69 0.63
C GLU A 103 -9.79 6.59 0.53
N HIS A 104 -9.23 7.12 -0.55
CA HIS A 104 -7.79 7.09 -0.88
C HIS A 104 -7.19 5.70 -1.14
N LEU A 105 -7.95 4.62 -0.98
CA LEU A 105 -7.50 3.23 -1.22
C LEU A 105 -8.28 2.55 -2.34
N ASP A 106 -9.37 3.17 -2.79
CA ASP A 106 -10.20 2.69 -3.88
C ASP A 106 -9.44 2.61 -5.22
N MET A 107 -10.04 1.90 -6.19
CA MET A 107 -9.40 1.67 -7.49
C MET A 107 -9.09 2.98 -8.26
N LYS A 108 -9.90 4.03 -8.12
CA LYS A 108 -9.63 5.34 -8.74
C LYS A 108 -8.40 5.97 -8.11
N ALA A 109 -8.25 5.89 -6.79
CA ALA A 109 -7.05 6.32 -6.10
C ALA A 109 -5.82 5.48 -6.51
N GLN A 110 -5.96 4.16 -6.66
CA GLN A 110 -4.87 3.29 -7.13
C GLN A 110 -4.38 3.65 -8.54
N ILE A 111 -5.32 3.94 -9.45
CA ILE A 111 -5.01 4.37 -10.81
C ILE A 111 -4.30 5.73 -10.80
N LYS A 112 -4.76 6.67 -9.95
CA LYS A 112 -4.12 7.98 -9.80
C LYS A 112 -2.70 7.84 -9.25
N PHE A 113 -2.52 7.08 -8.17
CA PHE A 113 -1.22 6.81 -7.55
C PHE A 113 -0.23 6.24 -8.56
N ARG A 114 -0.65 5.27 -9.38
CA ARG A 114 0.18 4.65 -10.42
C ARG A 114 0.61 5.61 -11.53
N ARG A 115 -0.23 6.58 -11.87
CA ARG A 115 0.02 7.54 -12.96
C ARG A 115 0.84 8.75 -12.51
N ASP A 116 1.00 8.94 -11.20
CA ASP A 116 1.81 10.02 -10.65
C ASP A 116 3.30 9.70 -10.80
N LYS A 117 4.05 10.58 -11.49
CA LYS A 117 5.50 10.46 -11.66
C LYS A 117 6.24 10.48 -10.33
N GLU A 118 5.69 11.15 -9.32
CA GLU A 118 6.26 11.16 -7.98
C GLU A 118 6.25 9.80 -7.30
N ASN A 119 5.48 8.82 -7.82
CA ASN A 119 5.40 7.45 -7.30
C ASN A 119 6.05 6.41 -8.23
N GLU A 120 6.64 6.83 -9.35
CA GLU A 120 7.22 5.93 -10.33
C GLU A 120 8.43 5.18 -9.77
N TRP A 121 8.44 3.85 -9.95
CA TRP A 121 9.58 3.01 -9.60
C TRP A 121 10.72 3.21 -10.59
N GLY A 122 11.90 3.52 -10.09
CA GLY A 122 13.14 3.46 -10.86
C GLY A 122 13.50 2.02 -11.23
N TYR A 123 14.33 1.88 -12.27
CA TYR A 123 14.82 0.58 -12.70
C TYR A 123 15.51 -0.15 -11.54
N GLY A 124 15.15 -1.42 -11.33
CA GLY A 124 15.77 -2.26 -10.32
C GLY A 124 15.15 -2.16 -8.91
N GLN A 125 14.44 -1.08 -8.58
CA GLN A 125 13.98 -0.79 -7.20
C GLN A 125 12.94 -1.78 -6.69
N ALA A 126 12.00 -2.17 -7.55
CA ALA A 126 10.93 -3.11 -7.24
C ALA A 126 10.66 -4.02 -8.44
N CYS A 127 10.02 -5.15 -8.21
CA CYS A 127 9.52 -5.99 -9.26
C CYS A 127 8.36 -5.28 -9.98
N PHE A 128 8.49 -5.09 -11.29
CA PHE A 128 7.47 -4.41 -12.11
C PHE A 128 6.06 -5.04 -12.00
N PHE A 129 6.00 -6.35 -11.76
CA PHE A 129 4.76 -7.11 -11.80
C PHE A 129 4.02 -7.18 -10.46
N CYS A 130 4.70 -7.11 -9.32
CA CYS A 130 4.07 -7.24 -8.00
C CYS A 130 4.46 -6.13 -7.00
N HIS A 131 5.39 -5.24 -7.36
CA HIS A 131 5.93 -4.17 -6.52
C HIS A 131 6.70 -4.61 -5.27
N LEU A 132 6.95 -5.91 -5.09
CA LEU A 132 7.85 -6.41 -4.04
C LEU A 132 9.32 -6.25 -4.46
N PRO A 133 10.28 -6.27 -3.52
CA PRO A 133 11.69 -6.44 -3.86
C PRO A 133 11.92 -7.65 -4.79
N GLN A 134 12.93 -7.56 -5.66
CA GLN A 134 13.14 -8.61 -6.66
C GLN A 134 13.48 -9.97 -6.04
N ASP A 135 14.22 -9.96 -4.93
CA ASP A 135 14.59 -11.17 -4.20
C ASP A 135 13.38 -11.91 -3.61
N VAL A 136 12.30 -11.18 -3.29
CA VAL A 136 11.01 -11.80 -2.89
C VAL A 136 10.44 -12.67 -3.99
N CYS A 137 10.63 -12.24 -5.23
CA CYS A 137 10.13 -12.94 -6.40
C CYS A 137 11.06 -14.07 -6.83
N ARG A 138 12.24 -14.21 -6.19
CA ARG A 138 13.32 -15.15 -6.52
C ARG A 138 13.68 -15.16 -8.01
N ARG A 139 13.56 -14.01 -8.69
CA ARG A 139 13.72 -13.91 -10.15
C ARG A 139 14.30 -12.55 -10.56
N ARG A 140 15.05 -12.54 -11.66
CA ARG A 140 15.45 -11.31 -12.35
C ARG A 140 14.27 -10.75 -13.15
N ASN A 141 14.18 -9.42 -13.28
CA ASN A 141 13.10 -8.74 -14.02
C ASN A 141 13.00 -9.11 -15.52
N GLU A 142 14.00 -9.80 -16.06
CA GLU A 142 14.11 -10.20 -17.47
C GLU A 142 13.17 -11.36 -17.85
N THR A 143 12.75 -12.19 -16.88
CA THR A 143 11.83 -13.30 -17.16
C THR A 143 10.38 -12.82 -17.19
N LYS A 144 9.65 -13.12 -18.28
CA LYS A 144 8.23 -12.77 -18.42
C LYS A 144 7.40 -13.50 -17.35
N GLY A 145 6.64 -12.73 -16.55
CA GLY A 145 5.63 -13.23 -15.62
C GLY A 145 6.10 -13.44 -14.17
N CYS A 146 5.37 -12.87 -13.20
CA CYS A 146 5.59 -13.05 -11.76
C CYS A 146 4.46 -13.88 -11.14
N THR A 147 4.78 -14.88 -10.32
CA THR A 147 3.78 -15.65 -9.58
C THR A 147 3.00 -14.78 -8.59
N LEU A 148 3.67 -13.79 -7.99
CA LEU A 148 3.04 -12.86 -7.02
C LEU A 148 2.33 -11.67 -7.68
N ARG A 149 2.14 -11.66 -9.01
CA ARG A 149 1.55 -10.52 -9.74
C ARG A 149 0.13 -10.17 -9.28
N GLU A 150 -0.62 -11.17 -8.81
CA GLU A 150 -2.00 -11.00 -8.37
C GLU A 150 -2.11 -10.16 -7.08
N HIS A 151 -1.03 -10.08 -6.30
CA HIS A 151 -0.97 -9.29 -5.06
C HIS A 151 -0.45 -7.86 -5.28
N LYS A 152 -0.22 -7.43 -6.53
CA LYS A 152 0.32 -6.11 -6.86
C LYS A 152 -0.48 -4.96 -6.24
N ASP A 153 -1.80 -5.08 -6.27
CA ASP A 153 -2.71 -4.03 -5.78
C ASP A 153 -2.82 -4.02 -4.26
N THR A 154 -2.54 -5.15 -3.60
CA THR A 154 -2.35 -5.22 -2.15
C THR A 154 -1.10 -4.43 -1.74
N ILE A 155 0.04 -4.68 -2.39
CA ILE A 155 1.30 -3.97 -2.07
C ILE A 155 1.16 -2.48 -2.33
N ARG A 156 0.59 -2.10 -3.48
CA ARG A 156 0.31 -0.68 -3.78
C ARG A 156 -0.63 -0.06 -2.76
N GLY A 157 -1.71 -0.76 -2.42
CA GLY A 157 -2.69 -0.29 -1.45
C GLY A 157 -2.09 -0.04 -0.06
N ILE A 158 -1.21 -0.92 0.42
CA ILE A 158 -0.49 -0.71 1.68
C ILE A 158 0.40 0.53 1.61
N ILE A 159 1.15 0.72 0.51
CA ILE A 159 1.95 1.93 0.31
C ILE A 159 1.07 3.18 0.33
N MET A 160 -0.06 3.17 -0.39
CA MET A 160 -1.02 4.26 -0.39
C MET A 160 -1.56 4.54 1.02
N MET A 161 -1.88 3.50 1.78
CA MET A 161 -2.32 3.62 3.17
C MET A 161 -1.26 4.29 4.04
N LEU A 162 0.02 3.91 3.91
CA LEU A 162 1.12 4.54 4.64
C LEU A 162 1.31 6.03 4.29
N THR A 163 0.91 6.46 3.10
CA THR A 163 0.96 7.88 2.71
C THR A 163 -0.29 8.68 3.10
N ALA A 164 -1.41 8.02 3.36
CA ALA A 164 -2.71 8.66 3.60
C ALA A 164 -3.14 8.63 5.08
N TYR A 165 -2.61 7.70 5.88
CA TYR A 165 -3.00 7.47 7.27
C TYR A 165 -1.76 7.52 8.19
N PRO A 166 -1.41 8.70 8.74
CA PRO A 166 -0.22 8.90 9.57
C PRO A 166 -0.12 7.93 10.76
N GLU A 167 -1.25 7.63 11.39
CA GLU A 167 -1.35 6.73 12.54
C GLU A 167 -1.08 5.26 12.20
N VAL A 168 -1.30 4.86 10.94
CA VAL A 168 -0.91 3.53 10.46
C VAL A 168 0.57 3.53 10.10
N ARG A 169 1.06 4.62 9.50
CA ARG A 169 2.48 4.78 9.21
C ARG A 169 3.33 4.72 10.46
N GLU A 170 3.01 5.50 11.50
CA GLU A 170 3.73 5.51 12.78
C GLU A 170 3.87 4.10 13.35
N ARG A 171 2.76 3.38 13.47
CA ARG A 171 2.75 1.98 13.93
C ARG A 171 3.58 1.04 13.05
N ALA A 172 3.52 1.22 11.73
CA ALA A 172 4.33 0.43 10.81
C ALA A 172 5.84 0.72 10.97
N LEU A 173 6.24 1.97 11.27
CA LEU A 173 7.63 2.32 11.55
C LEU A 173 8.10 1.71 12.88
N GLU A 174 7.34 1.89 13.96
CA GLU A 174 7.64 1.28 15.26
C GLU A 174 7.82 -0.24 15.14
N THR A 175 6.95 -0.87 14.36
CA THR A 175 6.98 -2.30 14.10
C THR A 175 8.19 -2.71 13.25
N ALA A 176 8.52 -1.95 12.21
CA ALA A 176 9.70 -2.22 11.38
C ALA A 176 11.01 -2.05 12.19
N MET A 177 11.03 -1.13 13.17
CA MET A 177 12.17 -0.93 14.07
C MET A 177 12.49 -2.15 14.94
N LEU A 178 11.53 -3.06 15.16
CA LEU A 178 11.78 -4.34 15.86
C LEU A 178 12.79 -5.23 15.11
N PHE A 179 12.85 -5.08 13.79
CA PHE A 179 13.78 -5.80 12.92
C PHE A 179 15.01 -4.96 12.59
N ASN A 180 14.83 -3.65 12.36
CA ASN A 180 15.89 -2.73 12.00
C ASN A 180 15.83 -1.48 12.91
N PRO A 181 16.57 -1.44 14.03
CA PRO A 181 16.48 -0.34 15.00
C PRO A 181 16.80 1.05 14.45
N GLN A 182 17.52 1.13 13.32
CA GLN A 182 17.85 2.38 12.64
C GLN A 182 16.86 2.72 11.52
N TYR A 183 15.79 1.95 11.38
CA TYR A 183 14.79 2.17 10.33
C TYR A 183 14.11 3.51 10.53
N ASP A 184 14.18 4.31 9.48
CA ASP A 184 13.39 5.52 9.30
C ASP A 184 12.66 5.43 7.96
N LEU A 185 11.58 6.17 7.83
CA LEU A 185 10.94 6.44 6.55
C LEU A 185 10.43 7.87 6.64
N PRO A 186 10.86 8.80 5.78
CA PRO A 186 10.45 10.19 5.88
C PRO A 186 8.95 10.35 5.65
N GLU A 187 8.40 11.49 6.04
CA GLU A 187 7.00 11.81 5.74
C GLU A 187 6.75 11.74 4.23
N PRO A 188 5.55 11.34 3.80
CA PRO A 188 5.18 11.42 2.39
C PRO A 188 5.22 12.88 1.93
N LYS A 189 5.55 13.11 0.65
CA LYS A 189 5.52 14.47 0.05
C LYS A 189 4.13 15.09 0.08
N GLY A 190 3.11 14.25 0.12
CA GLY A 190 1.71 14.65 0.16
C GLY A 190 0.81 13.42 0.16
N LEU A 191 -0.50 13.67 0.19
CA LEU A 191 -1.51 12.62 0.12
C LEU A 191 -1.30 11.79 -1.16
N LEU A 192 -1.09 10.47 -1.00
CA LEU A 192 -0.83 9.54 -2.09
C LEU A 192 0.46 9.84 -2.87
N GLN A 193 1.46 10.45 -2.23
CA GLN A 193 2.76 10.76 -2.82
C GLN A 193 3.91 10.37 -1.89
N MET A 194 4.67 9.34 -2.26
CA MET A 194 5.74 8.81 -1.42
C MET A 194 6.94 9.76 -1.30
N GLY A 195 7.44 10.28 -2.43
CA GLY A 195 8.77 10.89 -2.50
C GLY A 195 9.89 9.89 -2.78
N ILE A 196 11.05 10.38 -3.20
CA ILE A 196 12.16 9.58 -3.73
C ILE A 196 12.73 8.63 -2.66
N GLN A 197 12.89 9.12 -1.43
CA GLN A 197 13.48 8.39 -0.31
C GLN A 197 12.75 7.09 0.05
N TRP A 198 11.44 7.00 -0.23
CA TRP A 198 10.67 5.77 -0.03
C TRP A 198 11.08 4.64 -0.98
N ARG A 199 11.62 5.02 -2.15
CA ARG A 199 12.01 4.12 -3.24
C ARG A 199 13.52 3.90 -3.32
N GLU A 200 14.29 4.63 -2.52
CA GLU A 200 15.73 4.43 -2.41
C GLU A 200 16.03 2.99 -2.01
N VAL A 201 17.02 2.41 -2.68
CA VAL A 201 17.46 1.03 -2.42
C VAL A 201 18.40 1.06 -1.23
N GLU A 202 18.05 0.26 -0.24
CA GLU A 202 18.87 -0.03 0.94
C GLU A 202 19.16 -1.53 1.00
N TRP A 203 20.23 -1.88 1.70
CA TRP A 203 20.60 -3.28 1.90
C TRP A 203 20.05 -3.77 3.22
N ARG A 204 19.12 -4.72 3.15
CA ARG A 204 18.50 -5.34 4.31
C ARG A 204 18.73 -6.85 4.27
N PHE A 205 19.31 -7.38 5.34
CA PHE A 205 19.74 -8.78 5.44
C PHE A 205 20.59 -9.26 4.25
N GLY A 206 21.43 -8.39 3.69
CA GLY A 206 22.27 -8.72 2.54
C GLY A 206 21.52 -8.75 1.19
N SER A 207 20.27 -8.29 1.14
CA SER A 207 19.45 -8.18 -0.08
C SER A 207 19.03 -6.72 -0.34
N PRO A 208 19.00 -6.27 -1.60
CA PRO A 208 18.53 -4.93 -1.94
C PRO A 208 17.00 -4.84 -1.83
N THR A 209 16.52 -3.87 -1.05
CA THR A 209 15.09 -3.57 -0.88
C THR A 209 14.86 -2.06 -1.00
N TYR A 210 13.72 -1.63 -1.50
CA TYR A 210 13.34 -0.22 -1.38
C TYR A 210 12.94 0.11 0.06
N LYS A 211 13.27 1.30 0.55
CA LYS A 211 13.12 1.71 1.96
C LYS A 211 11.71 1.52 2.53
N ALA A 212 10.66 1.85 1.76
CA ALA A 212 9.28 1.67 2.21
C ALA A 212 8.87 0.20 2.42
N PHE A 213 9.64 -0.77 1.92
CA PHE A 213 9.30 -2.20 2.01
C PHE A 213 9.21 -2.70 3.45
N GLN A 214 10.09 -2.22 4.35
CA GLN A 214 10.06 -2.67 5.74
C GLN A 214 8.75 -2.28 6.44
N ALA A 215 8.23 -1.07 6.17
CA ALA A 215 6.91 -0.64 6.64
C ALA A 215 5.76 -1.44 5.98
N VAL A 216 5.87 -1.78 4.68
CA VAL A 216 4.88 -2.65 4.01
C VAL A 216 4.81 -4.02 4.67
N ALA A 217 5.97 -4.63 4.93
CA ALA A 217 6.06 -5.93 5.59
C ALA A 217 5.56 -5.86 7.05
N ALA A 218 5.87 -4.79 7.78
CA ALA A 218 5.33 -4.55 9.10
C ALA A 218 3.79 -4.55 9.12
N VAL A 219 3.15 -3.87 8.16
CA VAL A 219 1.68 -3.88 8.00
C VAL A 219 1.16 -5.31 7.75
N LEU A 220 1.82 -6.07 6.88
CA LEU A 220 1.44 -7.45 6.60
C LEU A 220 1.55 -8.34 7.84
N PHE A 221 2.59 -8.17 8.65
CA PHE A 221 2.78 -8.94 9.88
C PHE A 221 1.78 -8.57 10.97
N MET A 222 1.50 -7.28 11.16
CA MET A 222 0.44 -6.83 12.08
C MET A 222 -0.93 -7.38 11.65
N TRP A 223 -1.21 -7.37 10.35
CA TRP A 223 -2.46 -7.87 9.80
C TRP A 223 -2.65 -9.39 9.98
N ASP A 224 -1.59 -10.18 9.78
CA ASP A 224 -1.64 -11.65 9.95
C ASP A 224 -1.48 -12.11 11.42
N ASP A 225 -1.39 -11.18 12.38
CA ASP A 225 -1.07 -11.47 13.79
C ASP A 225 0.25 -12.25 13.96
N ARG A 226 1.17 -12.03 13.01
CA ARG A 226 2.50 -12.67 12.96
C ARG A 226 3.41 -12.14 14.05
N ILE A 227 3.15 -10.91 14.49
CA ILE A 227 3.81 -10.19 15.58
C ILE A 227 2.75 -9.65 16.53
#